data_AF-A0ABD3XQA3-F1
#
_entry.id   AF-A0ABD3XQA3-F1
#
_cell.length_a   1.000
_cell.length_b   1.000
_cell.length_c   1.000
_cell.angle_alpha   90.00
_cell.angle_beta   90.00
_cell.angle_gamma   90.00
#
_symmetry.space_group_name_H-M   'P 1'
#
loop_
_entity.id
_entity.type
_entity.pdbx_description
1 polymer ?
#
loop_
_entity_poly.entity_id
_entity_poly.type
_entity_poly.pdbx_seq_one_letter_code
_entity_poly.pdbx_strand_id
1 'polypeptide(L)'
;MWLPLEQVLMNLRAQGHKVIHRSLLENMNQAGGVQISTDELDLFLRFQHEIGAILYFSTELLKEKIVLEPQWMINALKSLITAEMFVLRHAPSVTTLWYEFKNGKLYPELIDIIWSKENNPEFHDNKVHILRLMEQLNIIAIPWIFSEEGQITKAN
;
A
#
# COMPACT_ATOMS: atom_id res chain seq x y z
N MET A 1 -4.42 -14.01 -24.51
CA MET A 1 -3.38 -13.01 -24.88
C MET A 1 -3.68 -11.73 -24.11
N TRP A 2 -2.74 -11.20 -23.32
CA TRP A 2 -3.02 -10.14 -22.32
C TRP A 2 -2.77 -8.69 -22.78
N LEU A 3 -2.34 -8.47 -24.02
CA LEU A 3 -2.04 -7.13 -24.56
C LEU A 3 -3.13 -6.07 -24.30
N PRO A 4 -4.44 -6.36 -24.47
CA PRO A 4 -5.47 -5.35 -24.18
C PRO A 4 -5.48 -4.88 -22.72
N LEU A 5 -5.22 -5.79 -21.77
CA LEU A 5 -5.18 -5.46 -20.34
C LEU A 5 -3.94 -4.64 -20.00
N GLU A 6 -2.80 -4.94 -20.62
CA GLU A 6 -1.59 -4.11 -20.48
C GLU A 6 -1.85 -2.68 -20.95
N GLN A 7 -2.53 -2.52 -22.09
CA GLN A 7 -2.91 -1.20 -22.60
C GLN A 7 -3.81 -0.45 -21.62
N VAL A 8 -4.75 -1.14 -20.97
CA VAL A 8 -5.61 -0.55 -19.92
C VAL A 8 -4.77 -0.07 -18.73
N LEU A 9 -3.83 -0.88 -18.23
CA LEU A 9 -2.93 -0.46 -17.14
C LEU A 9 -2.08 0.76 -17.55
N MET A 10 -1.56 0.77 -18.78
CA MET A 10 -0.79 1.92 -19.30
C MET A 10 -1.63 3.19 -19.36
N ASN A 11 -2.87 3.10 -19.83
CA ASN A 11 -3.78 4.24 -19.91
C ASN A 11 -4.14 4.79 -18.53
N LEU A 12 -4.41 3.91 -17.55
CA LEU A 12 -4.71 4.31 -16.18
C LEU A 12 -3.52 5.02 -15.52
N ARG A 13 -2.29 4.53 -15.75
CA ARG A 13 -1.07 5.22 -15.31
C ARG A 13 -0.92 6.59 -15.96
N ALA A 14 -1.16 6.69 -17.27
CA ALA A 14 -1.07 7.94 -18.01
C ALA A 14 -2.09 8.99 -17.55
N GLN A 15 -3.24 8.54 -17.03
CA GLN A 15 -4.25 9.38 -16.37
C GLN A 15 -3.85 9.82 -14.95
N GLY A 16 -2.72 9.33 -14.44
CA GLY A 16 -2.19 9.69 -13.13
C GLY A 16 -2.61 8.76 -11.99
N HIS A 17 -3.38 7.71 -12.25
CA HIS A 17 -3.79 6.77 -11.20
C HIS A 17 -2.59 6.00 -10.64
N LYS A 18 -2.36 6.10 -9.33
CA LYS A 18 -1.33 5.35 -8.62
C LYS A 18 -1.84 4.04 -8.05
N VAL A 19 -3.08 4.04 -7.57
CA VAL A 19 -3.78 2.88 -7.02
C VAL A 19 -5.17 2.83 -7.62
N ILE A 20 -5.61 1.63 -7.99
CA ILE A 20 -6.97 1.38 -8.48
C ILE A 20 -7.61 0.22 -7.73
N HIS A 21 -8.93 0.17 -7.75
CA HIS A 21 -9.67 -1.00 -7.31
C HIS A 21 -9.68 -2.06 -8.41
N ARG A 22 -9.55 -3.34 -8.05
CA ARG A 22 -9.61 -4.48 -8.97
C ARG A 22 -10.90 -4.50 -9.79
N SER A 23 -12.02 -4.14 -9.15
CA SER A 23 -13.32 -4.06 -9.83
C SER A 23 -13.33 -3.11 -11.03
N LEU A 24 -12.48 -2.09 -11.06
CA LEU A 24 -12.35 -1.21 -12.23
C LEU A 24 -11.84 -1.99 -13.45
N LEU A 25 -10.84 -2.85 -13.27
CA LEU A 25 -10.33 -3.72 -14.33
C LEU A 25 -11.34 -4.78 -14.72
N GLU A 26 -12.10 -5.33 -13.78
CA GLU A 26 -13.15 -6.31 -14.07
C GLU A 26 -14.25 -5.68 -14.94
N ASN A 27 -14.68 -4.47 -14.60
CA ASN A 27 -15.65 -3.71 -15.39
C ASN A 27 -15.11 -3.39 -16.80
N MET A 28 -13.85 -2.98 -16.91
CA MET A 28 -13.20 -2.71 -18.20
C MET A 28 -13.01 -3.98 -19.04
N ASN A 29 -12.70 -5.12 -18.42
CA ASN A 29 -12.59 -6.41 -19.08
C ASN A 29 -13.94 -6.86 -19.67
N GLN A 30 -15.04 -6.64 -18.94
CA GLN A 30 -16.40 -6.92 -19.41
C GLN A 30 -16.82 -5.97 -20.53
N ALA A 31 -16.55 -4.67 -20.40
CA ALA A 31 -16.95 -3.65 -21.38
C ALA A 31 -16.08 -3.67 -22.67
N GLY A 32 -14.79 -3.99 -22.55
CA GLY A 32 -13.80 -3.91 -23.63
C GLY A 32 -13.72 -5.14 -24.53
N GLY A 33 -14.59 -6.14 -24.35
CA GLY A 33 -14.67 -7.32 -25.21
C GLY A 33 -13.52 -8.33 -25.07
N VAL A 34 -12.63 -8.16 -24.08
CA VAL A 34 -11.53 -9.11 -23.77
C VAL A 34 -12.12 -10.36 -23.10
N GLN A 35 -13.14 -10.18 -22.25
CA GLN A 35 -13.96 -11.24 -21.63
C GLN A 35 -13.16 -12.38 -21.00
N ILE A 36 -11.99 -12.08 -20.43
CA ILE A 36 -11.21 -13.11 -19.73
C ILE A 36 -11.86 -13.45 -18.39
N SER A 37 -11.66 -14.67 -17.92
CA SER A 37 -12.21 -15.11 -16.63
C SER A 37 -11.54 -14.38 -15.46
N THR A 38 -12.19 -14.41 -14.29
CA THR A 38 -11.62 -13.87 -13.06
C THR A 38 -10.27 -14.51 -12.71
N ASP A 39 -10.12 -15.81 -12.98
CA ASP A 39 -8.87 -16.56 -12.75
C ASP A 39 -7.76 -16.13 -13.70
N GLU A 40 -8.09 -15.89 -14.98
CA GLU A 40 -7.12 -15.39 -15.95
C GLU A 40 -6.70 -13.95 -15.64
N LEU A 41 -7.63 -13.13 -15.11
CA LEU A 41 -7.31 -11.77 -14.67
C LEU A 41 -6.38 -11.82 -13.45
N ASP A 42 -6.63 -12.72 -12.51
CA ASP A 42 -5.76 -12.92 -11.35
C ASP A 42 -4.35 -13.35 -11.78
N LEU A 43 -4.26 -14.29 -12.73
CA LEU A 43 -2.99 -14.75 -13.30
C LEU A 43 -2.24 -13.62 -14.01
N PHE A 44 -2.94 -12.79 -14.77
CA PHE A 44 -2.37 -11.59 -15.40
C PHE A 44 -1.80 -10.63 -14.36
N LEU A 45 -2.56 -10.31 -13.30
CA LEU A 45 -2.12 -9.39 -12.26
C LEU A 45 -0.91 -9.93 -11.49
N ARG A 46 -0.88 -11.24 -11.18
CA ARG A 46 0.30 -11.87 -10.59
C ARG A 46 1.51 -11.79 -11.52
N PHE A 47 1.35 -12.06 -12.80
CA PHE A 47 2.44 -11.93 -13.76
C PHE A 47 3.00 -10.49 -13.81
N GLN A 48 2.13 -9.49 -13.87
CA GLN A 48 2.53 -8.07 -13.85
C GLN A 48 3.22 -7.70 -12.53
N HIS A 49 2.84 -8.31 -11.42
CA HIS A 49 3.50 -8.14 -10.13
C HIS A 49 4.92 -8.73 -10.11
N GLU A 50 5.09 -9.96 -10.60
CA GLU A 50 6.38 -10.64 -10.64
C GLU A 50 7.43 -9.89 -11.48
N ILE A 51 7.01 -9.26 -12.58
CA ILE A 51 7.92 -8.43 -13.41
C ILE A 51 8.12 -7.02 -12.85
N GLY A 52 7.54 -6.70 -11.69
CA GLY A 52 7.66 -5.40 -11.03
C GLY A 52 6.91 -4.27 -11.74
N ALA A 53 5.99 -4.57 -12.66
CA ALA A 53 5.19 -3.54 -13.32
C ALA A 53 4.15 -2.96 -12.36
N ILE A 54 3.53 -3.79 -11.52
CA ILE A 54 2.55 -3.38 -10.51
C ILE A 54 2.88 -3.99 -9.14
N LEU A 55 2.22 -3.51 -8.09
CA LEU A 55 2.14 -4.23 -6.82
C LEU A 55 0.74 -4.82 -6.65
N TYR A 56 0.68 -6.13 -6.57
CA TYR A 56 -0.56 -6.87 -6.41
C TYR A 56 -0.33 -8.12 -5.57
N PHE A 57 -1.20 -8.35 -4.59
CA PHE A 57 -1.19 -9.57 -3.78
C PHE A 57 -2.59 -10.18 -3.79
N SER A 58 -2.69 -11.46 -4.15
CA SER A 58 -3.96 -12.20 -4.20
C SER A 58 -4.47 -12.63 -2.82
N THR A 59 -4.01 -12.02 -1.73
CA THR A 59 -4.45 -12.32 -0.37
C THR A 59 -5.76 -11.60 -0.07
N GLU A 60 -6.61 -12.16 0.79
CA GLU A 60 -7.94 -11.59 1.10
C GLU A 60 -7.91 -10.11 1.51
N LEU A 61 -6.84 -9.67 2.18
CA LEU A 61 -6.68 -8.29 2.66
C LEU A 61 -6.17 -7.31 1.60
N LEU A 62 -5.62 -7.80 0.48
CA LEU A 62 -4.91 -6.97 -0.51
C LEU A 62 -5.45 -7.12 -1.93
N LYS A 63 -6.21 -8.18 -2.23
CA LYS A 63 -6.68 -8.52 -3.59
C LYS A 63 -7.58 -7.45 -4.23
N GLU A 64 -8.16 -6.57 -3.44
CA GLU A 64 -9.11 -5.54 -3.88
C GLU A 64 -8.43 -4.33 -4.54
N LYS A 65 -7.16 -4.06 -4.22
CA LYS A 65 -6.45 -2.88 -4.72
C LYS A 65 -5.17 -3.27 -5.44
N ILE A 66 -4.86 -2.50 -6.48
CA ILE A 66 -3.68 -2.68 -7.33
C ILE A 66 -2.90 -1.39 -7.32
N VAL A 67 -1.62 -1.45 -6.96
CA VAL A 67 -0.72 -0.31 -7.10
C VAL A 67 -0.14 -0.34 -8.51
N LEU A 68 -0.57 0.60 -9.34
CA LEU A 68 -0.13 0.70 -10.73
C LEU A 68 1.32 1.13 -10.86
N GLU A 69 1.82 1.91 -9.90
CA GLU A 69 3.17 2.45 -9.89
C GLU A 69 3.90 2.06 -8.58
N PRO A 70 4.75 1.03 -8.59
CA PRO A 70 5.48 0.62 -7.38
C PRO A 70 6.31 1.74 -6.73
N GLN A 71 6.79 2.72 -7.51
CA GLN A 71 7.49 3.89 -6.99
C GLN A 71 6.63 4.73 -6.02
N TRP A 72 5.30 4.75 -6.19
CA TRP A 72 4.39 5.42 -5.26
C TRP A 72 4.45 4.79 -3.86
N MET A 73 4.53 3.46 -3.78
CA MET A 73 4.72 2.74 -2.52
C MET A 73 6.08 3.06 -1.89
N ILE A 74 7.13 3.11 -2.70
CA ILE A 74 8.48 3.52 -2.24
C ILE A 74 8.47 4.96 -1.70
N ASN A 75 7.72 5.87 -2.33
CA ASN A 75 7.61 7.25 -1.86
C ASN A 75 6.88 7.33 -0.51
N ALA A 76 5.86 6.50 -0.28
CA ALA A 76 5.19 6.40 1.01
C ALA A 76 6.12 5.88 2.12
N LEU A 77 6.99 4.93 1.81
CA LEU A 77 8.03 4.46 2.73
C LEU A 77 9.10 5.53 2.99
N LYS A 78 9.55 6.18 1.91
CA LYS A 78 10.56 7.23 1.95
C LYS A 78 10.12 8.36 2.88
N SER A 79 8.86 8.81 2.79
CA SER A 79 8.35 9.88 3.63
C SER A 79 8.46 9.55 5.12
N LEU A 80 8.20 8.29 5.51
CA LEU A 80 8.36 7.83 6.90
C LEU A 80 9.82 7.89 7.38
N ILE A 81 10.75 7.37 6.59
CA ILE A 81 12.17 7.30 7.00
C ILE A 81 12.90 8.65 6.91
N THR A 82 12.48 9.54 6.01
CA THR A 82 13.08 10.87 5.85
C THR A 82 12.41 11.95 6.69
N ALA A 83 11.33 11.61 7.40
CA ALA A 83 10.53 12.54 8.19
C ALA A 83 11.35 13.30 9.26
N GLU A 84 12.49 12.76 9.70
CA GLU A 84 13.41 13.42 10.65
C GLU A 84 13.70 14.87 10.28
N MET A 85 13.93 15.11 8.99
CA MET A 85 14.32 16.41 8.46
C MET A 85 13.22 17.47 8.62
N PHE A 86 11.96 17.03 8.74
CA PHE A 86 10.78 17.90 8.72
C PHE A 86 10.02 17.91 10.06
N VAL A 87 9.98 16.77 10.78
CA VAL A 87 9.16 16.57 11.98
C VAL A 87 9.81 17.17 13.23
N LEU A 88 11.11 16.95 13.44
CA LEU A 88 11.83 17.42 14.63
C LEU A 88 11.87 18.96 14.75
N ARG A 89 11.73 19.67 13.63
CA ARG A 89 11.75 21.14 13.62
C ARG A 89 10.41 21.79 13.99
N HIS A 90 9.30 21.05 14.00
CA HIS A 90 7.96 21.66 13.97
C HIS A 90 7.00 21.24 15.10
N ALA A 91 7.33 20.24 15.94
CA ALA A 91 6.45 19.84 17.04
C ALA A 91 7.17 19.04 18.15
N PRO A 92 7.35 19.61 19.36
CA PRO A 92 7.95 18.92 20.50
C PRO A 92 7.20 17.62 20.90
N SER A 93 5.89 17.59 20.70
CA SER A 93 5.01 16.43 20.99
C SER A 93 5.30 15.21 20.11
N VAL A 94 6.00 15.38 18.99
CA VAL A 94 6.34 14.27 18.07
C VAL A 94 7.70 13.66 18.41
N THR A 95 8.48 14.30 19.28
CA THR A 95 9.83 13.83 19.67
C THR A 95 9.78 12.43 20.27
N THR A 96 8.79 12.13 21.13
CA THR A 96 8.64 10.81 21.75
C THR A 96 8.27 9.75 20.72
N LEU A 97 7.29 10.02 19.84
CA LEU A 97 6.91 9.09 18.78
C LEU A 97 8.07 8.83 17.82
N TRP A 98 8.86 9.86 17.50
CA TRP A 98 10.05 9.74 16.68
C TRP A 98 11.14 8.89 17.35
N TYR A 99 11.37 9.10 18.65
CA TYR A 99 12.30 8.30 19.43
C TYR A 99 11.92 6.82 19.41
N GLU A 100 10.65 6.48 19.62
CA GLU A 100 10.17 5.11 19.54
C GLU A 100 10.33 4.52 18.12
N PHE A 101 10.08 5.32 17.08
CA PHE A 101 10.30 4.91 15.69
C PHE A 101 11.75 4.57 15.39
N LYS A 102 12.71 5.37 15.89
CA LYS A 102 14.15 5.06 15.80
C LYS A 102 14.54 3.78 16.54
N ASN A 103 13.77 3.40 17.56
CA ASN A 103 13.92 2.14 18.29
C ASN A 103 13.09 0.99 17.68
N GLY A 104 12.54 1.16 16.47
CA GLY A 104 11.85 0.12 15.73
C GLY A 104 10.34 0.00 16.01
N LYS A 105 9.73 0.96 16.70
CA LYS A 105 8.29 0.96 16.97
C LYS A 105 7.57 2.05 16.18
N LEU A 106 6.76 1.64 15.22
CA LEU A 106 5.96 2.55 14.41
C LEU A 106 4.55 2.70 14.97
N TYR A 107 4.21 3.90 15.42
CA TYR A 107 2.88 4.24 15.93
C TYR A 107 2.00 4.85 14.82
N PRO A 108 0.71 4.46 14.70
CA PRO A 108 -0.19 4.99 13.68
C PRO A 108 -0.30 6.52 13.68
N GLU A 109 -0.18 7.17 14.83
CA GLU A 109 -0.24 8.62 15.02
C GLU A 109 0.94 9.32 14.34
N LEU A 110 2.13 8.71 14.38
CA LEU A 110 3.30 9.26 13.70
C LEU A 110 3.10 9.28 12.18
N ILE A 111 2.45 8.24 11.65
CA ILE A 111 2.14 8.10 10.23
C ILE A 111 1.19 9.21 9.79
N ASP A 112 0.13 9.47 10.57
CA ASP A 112 -0.84 10.53 10.25
C ASP A 112 -0.18 11.91 10.27
N ILE A 113 0.71 12.16 11.24
CA ILE A 113 1.46 13.42 11.32
C ILE A 113 2.40 13.60 10.13
N ILE A 114 3.08 12.54 9.68
CA ILE A 114 4.01 12.61 8.55
C ILE A 114 3.23 12.80 7.24
N TRP A 115 2.23 11.96 6.97
CA TRP A 115 1.50 12.01 5.70
C TRP A 115 0.56 13.21 5.57
N SER A 116 0.07 13.78 6.68
CA SER A 116 -0.64 15.06 6.63
C SER A 116 0.27 16.23 6.21
N LYS A 117 1.57 16.19 6.52
CA LYS A 117 2.53 17.22 6.14
C LYS A 117 3.07 17.08 4.72
N GLU A 118 3.09 15.87 4.18
CA GLU A 118 3.51 15.60 2.79
C GLU A 118 2.53 16.17 1.75
N ASN A 119 1.35 16.67 2.16
CA ASN A 119 0.29 17.18 1.26
C ASN A 119 -0.08 16.19 0.14
N ASN A 120 0.08 14.89 0.38
CA ASN A 120 -0.30 13.84 -0.56
C ASN A 120 -1.56 13.11 -0.04
N PRO A 121 -2.77 13.51 -0.49
CA PRO A 121 -4.02 12.94 0.00
C PRO A 121 -4.12 11.42 -0.29
N GLU A 122 -3.47 10.94 -1.35
CA GLU A 122 -3.53 9.53 -1.72
C GLU A 122 -2.90 8.60 -0.67
N PHE A 123 -1.89 9.05 0.07
CA PHE A 123 -1.29 8.27 1.15
C PHE A 123 -2.26 8.10 2.32
N HIS A 124 -2.98 9.17 2.65
CA HIS A 124 -3.99 9.13 3.70
C HIS A 124 -5.17 8.24 3.29
N ASP A 125 -5.70 8.42 2.08
CA ASP A 125 -6.85 7.65 1.57
C ASP A 125 -6.54 6.15 1.41
N ASN A 126 -5.27 5.80 1.24
CA ASN A 126 -4.81 4.42 1.11
C ASN A 126 -4.02 3.92 2.32
N LYS A 127 -4.06 4.61 3.47
CA LYS A 127 -3.23 4.28 4.65
C LYS A 127 -3.31 2.81 5.04
N VAL A 128 -4.52 2.28 5.21
CA VAL A 128 -4.72 0.88 5.60
C VAL A 128 -4.11 -0.07 4.57
N HIS A 129 -4.29 0.22 3.28
CA HIS A 129 -3.73 -0.62 2.22
C HIS A 129 -2.20 -0.57 2.20
N ILE A 130 -1.61 0.63 2.33
CA ILE A 130 -0.15 0.80 2.42
C ILE A 130 0.41 0.00 3.61
N LEU A 131 -0.20 0.08 4.79
CA LEU A 131 0.28 -0.66 5.97
C LEU A 131 0.19 -2.17 5.79
N ARG A 132 -0.87 -2.67 5.15
CA ARG A 132 -0.99 -4.09 4.81
C ARG A 132 0.05 -4.53 3.78
N LEU A 133 0.38 -3.67 2.81
CA LEU A 133 1.48 -3.93 1.88
C LEU A 133 2.82 -3.97 2.62
N MET A 134 3.06 -3.06 3.58
CA MET A 134 4.28 -3.07 4.39
C MET A 134 4.39 -4.33 5.26
N GLU A 135 3.28 -4.79 5.85
CA GLU A 135 3.22 -6.06 6.59
C GLU A 135 3.52 -7.25 5.65
N GLN A 136 2.86 -7.30 4.48
CA GLN A 136 3.05 -8.35 3.49
C GLN A 136 4.48 -8.41 2.93
N LEU A 137 5.13 -7.25 2.79
CA LEU A 137 6.53 -7.12 2.36
C LEU A 137 7.53 -7.34 3.50
N ASN A 138 7.07 -7.70 4.72
CA ASN A 138 7.90 -7.88 5.92
C ASN A 138 8.72 -6.64 6.31
N ILE A 139 8.24 -5.44 5.97
CA ILE A 139 8.86 -4.17 6.36
C ILE A 139 8.46 -3.81 7.79
N ILE A 140 7.21 -4.12 8.16
CA ILE A 140 6.69 -3.95 9.52
C ILE A 140 6.06 -5.27 9.97
N ALA A 141 5.90 -5.42 11.28
CA ALA A 141 5.13 -6.48 11.89
C ALA A 141 4.21 -5.89 12.94
N ILE A 142 3.00 -6.42 13.02
CA ILE A 142 2.10 -6.13 14.13
C ILE A 142 2.56 -6.96 15.34
N PRO A 143 2.85 -6.34 16.49
CA PRO A 143 3.31 -7.08 17.66
C PRO A 143 2.21 -8.01 18.17
N TRP A 144 2.64 -9.16 18.67
CA TRP A 144 1.77 -10.09 19.40
C TRP A 144 1.67 -9.64 20.85
N ILE A 145 0.44 -9.49 21.33
CA ILE A 145 0.14 -9.21 22.73
C ILE A 145 -0.16 -10.54 23.41
N PHE A 146 0.58 -10.81 24.48
CA PHE A 146 0.29 -11.92 25.38
C PHE A 146 -0.63 -11.39 26.47
N SER A 147 -1.88 -11.87 26.52
CA SER A 147 -2.72 -11.62 27.68
C SER A 147 -2.24 -12.45 28.88
N GLU A 148 -2.51 -11.98 30.10
CA GLU A 148 -2.23 -12.74 31.33
C GLU A 148 -2.95 -14.10 31.36
N GLU A 149 -3.99 -14.27 30.54
CA GLU A 149 -4.74 -15.53 30.35
C GLU A 149 -4.10 -16.47 29.31
N GLY A 150 -2.92 -16.14 28.77
CA GLY A 150 -2.21 -16.97 27.81
C GLY A 150 -2.78 -16.94 26.38
N GLN A 151 -3.69 -16.00 26.07
CA GLN A 151 -4.16 -15.80 24.71
C GLN A 151 -3.21 -14.90 23.93
N ILE A 152 -2.87 -15.33 22.72
CA ILE A 152 -2.04 -14.58 21.78
C ILE A 152 -2.99 -13.82 20.84
N THR A 153 -2.98 -12.50 20.90
CA THR A 153 -3.74 -11.64 19.98
C THR A 153 -2.81 -10.67 19.27
N LYS A 154 -3.09 -10.35 17.99
CA LYS A 154 -2.37 -9.27 17.30
C LYS A 154 -2.82 -7.93 17.89
N ALA A 155 -1.90 -7.00 18.13
CA ALA A 155 -2.26 -5.62 18.46
C ALA A 155 -3.13 -5.02 17.34
N ASN A 156 -4.24 -4.38 17.69
CA ASN A 156 -5.14 -3.74 16.71
C ASN A 156 -4.51 -2.49 16.10
#